data_AF-A0A556CN57-F1
#
_entry.id   AF-A0A556CN57-F1
#
_cell.length_a   1.000
_cell.length_b   1.000
_cell.length_c   1.000
_cell.angle_alpha   90.00
_cell.angle_beta   90.00
_cell.angle_gamma   90.00
#
_symmetry.space_group_name_H-M   'P 1'
#
loop_
_entity.id
_entity.type
_entity.pdbx_description
1 polymer ?
#
loop_
_entity_poly.entity_id
_entity_poly.type
_entity_poly.pdbx_seq_one_letter_code
_entity_poly.pdbx_strand_id
1 'polypeptide(L)'
;MEIIENDPTTGAPIRLNGVFERDESGQADYLTDLLEVFDSEGVDSAFVFLFALDNLPHRPESDPREDLDLASLSIVKVLEGHNGTTYPQMPWEPKAAFTAIAEFYARCCSSQHEKSD
;
A
#
# COMPACT_ATOMS: atom_id res chain seq x y z
N MET A 1 1.58 -14.05 -7.04
CA MET A 1 0.49 -13.13 -7.42
C MET A 1 -0.12 -13.66 -8.70
N GLU A 2 -1.34 -14.19 -8.64
CA GLU A 2 -1.98 -14.88 -9.78
C GLU A 2 -2.34 -13.93 -10.93
N ILE A 3 -2.29 -12.62 -10.71
CA ILE A 3 -2.68 -11.58 -11.68
C ILE A 3 -1.52 -11.00 -12.49
N ILE A 4 -0.27 -11.44 -12.26
CA ILE A 4 0.92 -10.93 -12.96
C ILE A 4 1.43 -11.96 -13.96
N GLU A 5 1.61 -11.54 -15.22
CA GLU A 5 2.41 -12.26 -16.22
C GLU A 5 3.89 -11.97 -15.97
N ASN A 6 4.70 -13.01 -15.74
CA ASN A 6 6.13 -12.89 -15.49
C ASN A 6 6.94 -13.40 -16.68
N ASP A 7 8.12 -12.83 -16.88
CA ASP A 7 9.09 -13.31 -17.86
C ASP A 7 9.56 -14.74 -17.48
N PRO A 8 9.48 -15.71 -18.39
CA PRO A 8 9.77 -17.11 -18.06
C PRO A 8 11.27 -17.38 -17.81
N THR A 9 12.14 -16.45 -18.19
CA THR A 9 13.60 -16.58 -18.04
C THR A 9 14.10 -15.88 -16.78
N THR A 10 13.64 -14.65 -16.55
CA THR A 10 14.12 -13.76 -15.48
C THR A 10 13.20 -13.73 -14.26
N GLY A 11 11.93 -14.14 -14.42
CA GLY A 11 10.90 -14.02 -13.40
C GLY A 11 10.43 -12.58 -13.14
N ALA A 12 10.88 -11.61 -13.94
CA ALA A 12 10.48 -10.21 -13.77
C ALA A 12 8.99 -10.03 -14.16
N PRO A 13 8.25 -9.17 -13.44
CA PRO A 13 6.88 -8.85 -13.81
C PRO A 13 6.86 -8.09 -15.13
N ILE A 14 6.07 -8.57 -16.10
CA ILE A 14 5.92 -7.94 -17.42
C ILE A 14 4.70 -7.03 -17.41
N ARG A 15 3.54 -7.58 -17.06
CA ARG A 15 2.23 -6.90 -17.08
C ARG A 15 1.19 -7.68 -16.29
N LEU A 16 0.02 -7.09 -16.08
CA LEU A 16 -1.15 -7.76 -15.54
C LEU A 16 -1.78 -8.70 -16.57
N ASN A 17 -2.38 -9.80 -16.12
CA ASN A 17 -3.06 -10.78 -16.99
C ASN A 17 -4.50 -10.37 -17.37
N GLY A 18 -4.94 -9.19 -16.93
CA GLY A 18 -6.27 -8.63 -17.17
C GLY A 18 -6.30 -7.13 -16.89
N VAL A 19 -7.46 -6.52 -17.11
CA VAL A 19 -7.72 -5.12 -16.75
C VAL A 19 -8.38 -5.12 -15.37
N PHE A 20 -7.80 -4.39 -14.43
CA PHE A 20 -8.25 -4.33 -13.05
C PHE A 20 -8.61 -2.89 -12.68
N GLU A 21 -9.64 -2.74 -11.86
CA GLU A 21 -10.04 -1.46 -11.30
C GLU A 21 -9.21 -1.16 -10.05
N ARG A 22 -8.78 0.11 -9.90
CA ARG A 22 -8.04 0.57 -8.74
C ARG A 22 -8.99 0.83 -7.58
N ASP A 23 -8.79 0.15 -6.46
CA ASP A 23 -9.54 0.36 -5.22
C ASP A 23 -8.57 0.60 -4.04
N GLU A 24 -8.09 1.84 -3.91
CA GLU A 24 -7.23 2.22 -2.76
C GLU A 24 -8.03 2.31 -1.46
N SER A 25 -9.33 2.63 -1.53
CA SER A 25 -10.24 2.63 -0.37
C SER A 25 -10.38 1.24 0.23
N GLY A 26 -10.65 0.23 -0.59
CA GLY A 26 -10.76 -1.16 -0.13
C GLY A 26 -9.48 -1.69 0.46
N GLN A 27 -8.30 -1.30 -0.07
CA GLN A 27 -7.01 -1.62 0.56
C GLN A 27 -6.89 -0.95 1.95
N ALA A 28 -7.28 0.33 2.06
CA ALA A 28 -7.23 1.06 3.31
C ALA A 28 -8.14 0.43 4.37
N ASP A 29 -9.41 0.20 4.02
CA ASP A 29 -10.42 -0.42 4.89
C ASP A 29 -9.96 -1.80 5.38
N TYR A 30 -9.47 -2.64 4.47
CA TYR A 30 -8.96 -3.97 4.83
C TYR A 30 -7.81 -3.91 5.84
N LEU A 31 -6.86 -2.99 5.65
CA LEU A 31 -5.73 -2.86 6.57
C LEU A 31 -6.16 -2.28 7.92
N THR A 32 -7.07 -1.30 7.94
CA THR A 32 -7.57 -0.74 9.20
C THR A 32 -8.42 -1.75 9.98
N ASP A 33 -9.27 -2.54 9.30
CA ASP A 33 -10.07 -3.59 9.94
C ASP A 33 -9.18 -4.62 10.65
N LEU A 34 -8.09 -5.06 10.00
CA LEU A 34 -7.13 -5.97 10.63
C LEU A 34 -6.43 -5.35 11.84
N LEU A 35 -6.03 -4.08 11.73
CA LEU A 35 -5.39 -3.37 12.84
C LEU A 35 -6.35 -3.20 14.03
N GLU A 36 -7.63 -2.91 13.77
CA GLU A 36 -8.67 -2.83 14.80
C GLU A 36 -8.90 -4.18 15.49
N VAL A 37 -8.91 -5.29 14.72
CA VAL A 37 -8.98 -6.63 15.31
C VAL A 37 -7.78 -6.89 16.20
N PHE A 38 -6.56 -6.63 15.73
CA PHE A 38 -5.34 -6.86 16.52
C PHE A 38 -5.31 -6.02 17.81
N ASP A 39 -5.73 -4.76 17.75
CA ASP A 39 -5.85 -3.90 18.94
C ASP A 39 -6.90 -4.43 19.91
N SER A 40 -8.06 -4.86 19.41
CA SER A 40 -9.15 -5.41 20.24
C SER A 40 -8.79 -6.73 20.94
N GLU A 41 -7.94 -7.54 20.31
CA GLU A 41 -7.45 -8.81 20.86
C GLU A 41 -6.21 -8.64 21.75
N GLY A 42 -5.73 -7.40 21.93
CA GLY A 42 -4.60 -7.09 22.81
C GLY A 42 -3.24 -7.52 22.27
N VAL A 43 -3.07 -7.55 20.94
CA VAL A 43 -1.77 -7.79 20.30
C VAL A 43 -0.82 -6.65 20.67
N ASP A 44 0.35 -6.97 21.23
CA ASP A 44 1.32 -5.96 21.69
C ASP A 44 1.77 -5.01 20.58
N SER A 45 1.91 -5.50 19.35
CA SER A 45 2.33 -4.71 18.18
C SER A 45 1.95 -5.37 16.86
N ALA A 46 1.52 -4.54 15.90
CA ALA A 46 1.30 -4.91 14.50
C ALA A 46 2.01 -3.89 13.59
N PHE A 47 2.39 -4.29 12.38
CA PHE A 47 2.93 -3.39 11.37
C PHE A 47 2.57 -3.90 9.97
N VAL A 48 2.44 -3.00 9.01
CA VAL A 48 2.18 -3.36 7.62
C VAL A 48 3.48 -3.80 6.96
N PHE A 49 3.46 -5.01 6.38
CA PHE A 49 4.64 -5.68 5.86
C PHE A 49 5.37 -4.91 4.75
N LEU A 50 4.64 -4.28 3.83
CA LEU A 50 5.24 -3.72 2.61
C LEU A 50 5.02 -2.21 2.49
N PHE A 51 6.10 -1.45 2.61
CA PHE A 51 6.07 0.00 2.41
C PHE A 51 5.98 0.34 0.92
N ALA A 52 7.02 -0.02 0.16
CA ALA A 52 7.20 0.22 -1.28
C ALA A 52 7.60 -1.08 -1.99
N LEU A 53 7.31 -1.16 -3.30
CA LEU A 53 7.63 -2.33 -4.12
C LEU A 53 8.13 -1.92 -5.51
N ASP A 54 9.44 -1.76 -5.65
CA ASP A 54 10.06 -1.14 -6.82
C ASP A 54 9.86 -1.91 -8.14
N ASN A 55 9.65 -3.22 -8.07
CA ASN A 55 9.40 -4.04 -9.26
C ASN A 55 7.94 -4.00 -9.74
N LEU A 56 7.02 -3.36 -9.01
CA LEU A 56 5.64 -3.11 -9.41
C LEU A 56 5.32 -1.60 -9.44
N PRO A 57 5.92 -0.86 -10.38
CA PRO A 57 5.76 0.59 -10.46
C PRO A 57 4.36 1.02 -10.90
N HIS A 58 4.03 2.26 -10.57
CA HIS A 58 2.78 2.90 -10.96
C HIS A 58 2.89 3.52 -12.36
N ARG A 59 2.00 3.12 -13.27
CA ARG A 59 2.00 3.58 -14.68
C ARG A 59 0.58 3.92 -15.18
N PRO A 60 -0.11 4.92 -14.59
CA PRO A 60 -1.53 5.16 -14.85
C PRO A 60 -1.82 5.65 -16.28
N GLU A 61 -0.85 6.30 -16.94
CA GLU A 61 -1.00 6.87 -18.28
C GLU A 61 -0.71 5.88 -19.43
N SER A 62 -0.39 4.63 -19.09
CA SER A 62 -0.01 3.57 -20.03
C SER A 62 -1.17 2.61 -20.33
N ASP A 63 -0.91 1.48 -20.99
CA ASP A 63 -1.91 0.40 -21.08
C ASP A 63 -2.36 0.02 -19.65
N PRO A 64 -3.67 -0.13 -19.36
CA PRO A 64 -4.13 -0.53 -18.03
C PRO A 64 -3.47 -1.79 -17.46
N ARG A 65 -2.92 -2.66 -18.32
CA ARG A 65 -2.19 -3.86 -17.92
C ARG A 65 -0.74 -3.58 -17.52
N GLU A 66 -0.19 -2.42 -17.83
CA GLU A 66 1.19 -2.02 -17.52
C GLU A 66 1.32 -1.32 -16.16
N ASP A 67 0.21 -0.89 -15.54
CA ASP A 67 0.16 -0.37 -14.16
C ASP A 67 0.31 -1.50 -13.13
N LEU A 68 1.52 -2.01 -13.00
CA LEU A 68 1.86 -3.14 -12.11
C LEU A 68 1.56 -2.86 -10.63
N ASP A 69 1.50 -1.59 -10.22
CA ASP A 69 1.12 -1.20 -8.86
C ASP A 69 -0.29 -1.69 -8.45
N LEU A 70 -1.19 -1.97 -9.39
CA LEU A 70 -2.49 -2.61 -9.12
C LEU A 70 -2.38 -4.00 -8.48
N ALA A 71 -1.25 -4.68 -8.67
CA ALA A 71 -0.95 -5.94 -8.01
C ALA A 71 -0.10 -5.78 -6.73
N SER A 72 0.33 -4.56 -6.40
CA SER A 72 1.23 -4.30 -5.28
C SER A 72 0.51 -4.27 -3.94
N LEU A 73 1.10 -4.94 -2.94
CA LEU A 73 0.69 -4.86 -1.54
C LEU A 73 1.25 -3.63 -0.82
N SER A 74 2.03 -2.78 -1.51
CA SER A 74 2.64 -1.58 -0.94
C SER A 74 1.58 -0.57 -0.49
N ILE A 75 1.91 0.22 0.52
CA ILE A 75 1.10 1.37 0.96
C ILE A 75 1.46 2.69 0.24
N VAL A 76 2.48 2.65 -0.62
CA VAL A 76 2.83 3.75 -1.53
C VAL A 76 2.92 3.26 -2.97
N LYS A 77 2.70 4.16 -3.92
CA LYS A 77 2.89 3.96 -5.37
C LYS A 77 4.32 4.33 -5.72
N VAL A 78 5.09 3.41 -6.29
CA VAL A 78 6.45 3.72 -6.76
C VAL A 78 6.37 4.43 -8.10
N LEU A 79 7.08 5.56 -8.24
CA LEU A 79 7.02 6.43 -9.42
C LEU A 79 8.27 6.27 -10.27
N GLU A 80 8.10 6.15 -11.58
CA GLU A 80 9.21 6.05 -12.53
C GLU A 80 9.56 7.43 -13.11
N GLY A 81 10.79 7.89 -12.86
CA GLY A 81 11.33 9.11 -13.48
C GLY A 81 10.85 10.43 -12.87
N HIS A 82 10.09 10.41 -11.79
CA HIS A 82 9.70 11.60 -11.04
C HIS A 82 9.48 11.33 -9.54
N ASN A 83 9.38 12.40 -8.75
CA ASN A 83 9.08 12.33 -7.32
C ASN A 83 7.58 12.55 -7.05
N GLY A 84 7.14 12.20 -5.84
CA GLY A 84 5.78 12.39 -5.37
C GLY A 84 5.43 13.87 -5.14
N THR A 85 4.14 14.14 -5.05
CA THR A 85 3.57 15.46 -4.78
C THR A 85 3.44 15.70 -3.29
N THR A 86 2.98 14.70 -2.51
CA THR A 86 2.88 14.81 -1.05
C THR A 86 4.26 14.87 -0.39
N TYR A 87 5.22 14.12 -0.93
CA TYR A 87 6.62 14.11 -0.46
C TYR A 87 7.59 14.39 -1.63
N PRO A 88 7.92 15.66 -1.93
CA PRO A 88 8.70 16.05 -3.11
C PRO A 88 10.13 15.49 -3.23
N GLN A 89 10.66 14.91 -2.15
CA GLN A 89 11.99 14.30 -2.11
C GLN A 89 11.94 12.76 -2.26
N MET A 90 10.74 12.19 -2.39
CA MET A 90 10.54 10.74 -2.41
C MET A 90 10.11 10.27 -3.80
N PRO A 91 10.64 9.14 -4.31
CA PRO A 91 10.25 8.56 -5.59
C PRO A 91 8.95 7.73 -5.50
N TRP A 92 8.03 8.15 -4.64
CA TRP A 92 6.76 7.48 -4.40
C TRP A 92 5.68 8.45 -3.92
N GLU A 93 4.42 8.08 -4.09
CA GLU A 93 3.24 8.80 -3.61
C GLU A 93 2.43 7.92 -2.63
N PRO A 94 1.90 8.45 -1.51
CA PRO A 94 1.01 7.70 -0.63
C PRO A 94 -0.20 7.12 -1.37
N LYS A 95 -0.58 5.88 -1.03
CA LYS A 95 -1.94 5.37 -1.28
C LYS A 95 -2.86 5.79 -0.13
N ALA A 96 -4.17 5.65 -0.30
CA ALA A 96 -5.14 5.87 0.78
C ALA A 96 -4.78 5.10 2.07
N ALA A 97 -4.29 3.87 1.94
CA ALA A 97 -3.83 3.03 3.05
C ALA A 97 -2.76 3.70 3.94
N PHE A 98 -1.80 4.43 3.35
CA PHE A 98 -0.75 5.12 4.11
C PHE A 98 -1.34 6.06 5.15
N THR A 99 -2.30 6.89 4.73
CA THR A 99 -2.96 7.87 5.60
C THR A 99 -3.85 7.16 6.63
N ALA A 100 -4.63 6.16 6.21
CA ALA A 100 -5.51 5.41 7.10
C ALA A 100 -4.75 4.73 8.25
N ILE A 101 -3.59 4.13 7.95
CA ILE A 101 -2.71 3.52 8.95
C ILE A 101 -2.15 4.60 9.91
N ALA A 102 -1.67 5.72 9.36
CA ALA A 102 -1.13 6.81 10.19
C ALA A 102 -2.20 7.37 11.15
N GLU A 103 -3.43 7.53 10.68
CA GLU A 103 -4.56 7.97 11.49
C GLU A 103 -4.93 6.96 12.59
N PHE A 104 -4.94 5.66 12.27
CA PHE A 104 -5.17 4.60 13.25
C PHE A 104 -4.20 4.72 14.44
N TYR A 105 -2.90 4.77 14.18
CA TYR A 105 -1.90 4.85 15.25
C TYR A 105 -1.90 6.19 15.99
N ALA A 106 -2.25 7.29 15.32
CA ALA A 106 -2.42 8.58 15.98
C ALA A 106 -3.54 8.55 17.04
N ARG A 107 -4.63 7.82 16.79
CA ARG A 107 -5.73 7.61 17.76
C ARG A 107 -5.31 6.72 18.93
N CYS A 108 -4.63 5.60 18.68
CA CYS A 108 -4.16 4.70 19.74
C CYS A 108 -3.22 5.43 20.72
N CYS A 109 -2.25 6.20 20.22
CA CYS A 109 -1.38 7.02 21.09
C CYS A 109 -2.14 8.06 21.93
N SER A 110 -3.28 8.56 21.45
CA SER A 110 -4.12 9.50 22.20
C SER A 110 -4.87 8.80 23.36
N SER A 111 -5.35 7.57 23.14
CA SER A 111 -6.09 6.79 24.15
C SER A 111 -5.24 6.25 25.31
N GLN A 112 -3.91 6.12 25.12
CA GLN A 112 -3.00 5.69 26.19
C GLN A 112 -2.71 6.79 27.23
N HIS A 113 -3.06 8.05 26.96
CA HIS A 113 -2.90 9.16 27.92
C HIS A 113 -4.10 9.33 28.88
N GLU A 114 -5.26 8.72 28.59
CA GLU A 114 -6.49 8.89 29.39
C GLU A 114 -6.72 7.78 30.43
N LYS A 115 -6.00 6.64 30.34
CA LYS A 115 -6.16 5.52 31.29
C LYS A 115 -5.16 5.51 32.45
N SER A 116 -4.48 6.62 32.69
CA SER A 116 -3.47 6.73 33.74
C SER A 116 -3.76 7.93 34.66
N ASP A 117 -4.94 7.92 35.30
CA ASP A 117 -5.27 8.72 36.50
C ASP A 117 -6.12 7.87 37.47
#